data_AF-A0A443RKU6-F1
#
_entry.id   AF-A0A443RKU6-F1
#
_cell.length_a   1.000
_cell.length_b   1.000
_cell.length_c   1.000
_cell.angle_alpha   90.00
_cell.angle_beta   90.00
_cell.angle_gamma   90.00
#
_symmetry.space_group_name_H-M   'P 1'
#
loop_
_entity.id
_entity.type
_entity.pdbx_description
1 polymer ?
#
loop_
_entity_poly.entity_id
_entity_poly.type
_entity_poly.pdbx_seq_one_letter_code
_entity_poly.pdbx_strand_id
1 'polypeptide(L)'
;MIASPPTVTIATPLSPSSSASTRRNIRPGASEKRQQQRQLKQENSNMRAFNYLEGPRFTYEPPGGIVHYSNDTGISIHCSATGLPKPQIFWIVSASVALTDRVATKIARLREPLMNGSIIFAAFAASAYRQDIHSATYRCVAENTVGLIISRAVHLRAGECQSSAFLASCPRLVLVSVHLFSLFDQLR
;
A
#
# COMPACT_ATOMS: atom_id res chain seq x y z
N MET A 1 12.94 -38.17 54.73
CA MET A 1 14.15 -38.16 53.89
C MET A 1 14.02 -37.00 52.92
N ILE A 2 14.56 -35.84 53.29
CA ILE A 2 14.52 -34.61 52.49
C ILE A 2 15.98 -34.19 52.35
N ALA A 3 16.52 -34.30 51.14
CA ALA A 3 17.90 -33.95 50.84
C ALA A 3 18.02 -32.42 50.74
N SER A 4 18.93 -31.86 51.53
CA SER A 4 19.30 -30.44 51.52
C SER A 4 20.03 -30.07 50.22
N PRO A 5 19.88 -28.83 49.72
CA PRO A 5 20.60 -28.36 48.53
C PRO A 5 22.08 -28.06 48.84
N PRO A 6 22.99 -28.15 47.84
CA PRO A 6 24.40 -27.83 48.04
C PRO A 6 24.63 -26.31 48.10
N THR A 7 25.43 -25.89 49.08
CA THR A 7 25.90 -24.51 49.28
C THR A 7 26.79 -24.07 48.11
N VAL A 8 26.39 -23.00 47.43
CA VAL A 8 27.21 -22.34 46.40
C VAL A 8 28.15 -21.34 47.07
N THR A 9 29.44 -21.66 47.11
CA THR A 9 30.49 -20.75 47.59
C THR A 9 30.74 -19.68 46.54
N ILE A 10 30.38 -18.43 46.84
CA ILE A 10 30.65 -17.27 45.99
C ILE A 10 32.15 -16.94 46.11
N ALA A 11 32.89 -17.13 45.02
CA ALA A 11 34.26 -16.66 44.91
C ALA A 11 34.28 -15.13 44.87
N THR A 12 34.96 -14.51 45.82
CA THR A 12 35.25 -13.07 45.83
C THR A 12 36.02 -12.67 44.57
N PRO A 13 35.65 -11.57 43.87
CA PRO A 13 36.40 -11.10 42.73
C PRO A 13 37.78 -10.60 43.19
N LEU A 14 38.83 -11.32 42.77
CA LEU A 14 40.21 -10.90 42.89
C LEU A 14 40.38 -9.55 42.20
N SER A 15 40.96 -8.60 42.93
CA SER A 15 41.33 -7.27 42.47
C SER A 15 42.16 -7.36 41.18
N PRO A 16 41.91 -6.52 40.17
CA PRO A 16 42.79 -6.46 39.02
C PRO A 16 44.11 -5.84 39.49
N SER A 17 45.17 -6.65 39.54
CA SER A 17 46.54 -6.16 39.68
C SER A 17 46.79 -5.16 38.56
N SER A 18 46.95 -3.89 38.90
CA SER A 18 47.30 -2.83 37.98
C SER A 18 48.73 -3.04 37.48
N SER A 19 48.92 -3.93 36.52
CA SER A 19 50.04 -3.79 35.60
C SER A 19 49.74 -2.55 34.78
N ALA A 20 50.35 -1.43 35.17
CA ALA A 20 50.44 -0.23 34.35
C ALA A 20 51.11 -0.64 33.03
N SER A 21 50.31 -1.06 32.07
CA SER A 21 50.73 -1.16 30.69
C SER A 21 51.00 0.28 30.28
N THR A 22 52.28 0.66 30.28
CA THR A 22 52.77 1.88 29.66
C THR A 22 52.08 1.98 28.31
N ARG A 23 51.06 2.84 28.20
CA ARG A 23 50.48 3.24 26.92
C ARG A 23 51.62 3.89 26.17
N ARG A 24 52.38 3.10 25.42
CA ARG A 24 53.16 3.61 24.32
C ARG A 24 52.15 4.33 23.45
N ASN A 25 52.28 5.64 23.34
CA ASN A 25 51.61 6.44 22.33
C ASN A 25 52.17 5.98 20.97
N ILE A 26 51.72 4.81 20.50
CA ILE A 26 51.99 4.31 19.17
C ILE A 26 51.21 5.25 18.26
N ARG A 27 51.94 6.14 17.57
CA ARG A 27 51.32 6.97 16.54
C ARG A 27 50.65 6.02 15.54
N PRO A 28 49.35 6.17 15.27
CA PRO A 28 48.65 5.26 14.38
C PRO A 28 49.38 5.23 13.04
N GLY A 29 49.59 4.01 12.54
CA GLY A 29 50.31 3.77 11.30
C GLY A 29 49.65 4.49 10.14
N ALA A 30 50.41 4.85 9.10
CA ALA A 30 49.87 5.50 7.91
C ALA A 30 48.74 4.68 7.24
N SER A 31 48.76 3.35 7.41
CA SER A 31 47.69 2.43 7.00
C SER A 31 46.40 2.60 7.80
N GLU A 32 46.50 2.66 9.14
CA GLU A 32 45.36 2.84 10.04
C GLU A 32 44.69 4.20 9.82
N LYS A 33 45.48 5.26 9.64
CA LYS A 33 44.95 6.60 9.29
C LYS A 33 44.19 6.60 7.95
N ARG A 34 44.70 5.90 6.94
CA ARG A 34 44.02 5.74 5.64
C ARG A 34 42.73 4.93 5.76
N GLN A 35 42.72 3.87 6.57
CA GLN A 35 41.52 3.07 6.83
C GLN A 35 40.45 3.88 7.59
N GLN A 36 40.86 4.64 8.60
CA GLN A 36 39.96 5.49 9.38
C GLN A 36 39.38 6.64 8.55
N GLN A 37 40.18 7.25 7.65
CA GLN A 37 39.67 8.21 6.66
C GLN A 37 38.67 7.59 5.67
N ARG A 38 38.89 6.33 5.25
CA ARG A 38 37.94 5.62 4.37
C ARG A 38 36.61 5.35 5.08
N GLN A 39 36.65 4.91 6.35
CA GLN A 39 35.45 4.72 7.16
C GLN A 39 34.65 6.01 7.33
N LEU A 40 35.30 7.11 7.75
CA LEU A 40 34.64 8.41 7.90
C LEU A 40 34.05 8.94 6.58
N LYS A 41 34.74 8.70 5.45
CA LYS A 41 34.23 9.11 4.13
C LYS A 41 33.01 8.27 3.72
N GLN A 42 33.00 6.98 4.04
CA GLN A 42 31.87 6.09 3.77
C GLN A 42 30.66 6.41 4.65
N GLU A 43 30.88 6.66 5.95
CA GLU A 43 29.85 7.03 6.91
C GLU A 43 29.21 8.38 6.57
N ASN A 44 30.02 9.38 6.21
CA ASN A 44 29.54 10.68 5.74
C ASN A 44 28.81 10.57 4.38
N SER A 45 29.22 9.65 3.50
CA SER A 45 28.52 9.38 2.23
C SER A 45 27.15 8.74 2.47
N ASN A 46 27.07 7.75 3.37
CA ASN A 46 25.80 7.11 3.74
C ASN A 46 24.85 8.13 4.38
N MET A 47 25.35 8.96 5.30
CA MET A 47 24.55 10.01 5.95
C MET A 47 23.97 11.01 4.94
N ARG A 48 24.72 11.38 3.89
CA ARG A 48 24.22 12.21 2.79
C ARG A 48 23.16 11.50 1.94
N ALA A 49 23.29 10.19 1.72
CA ALA A 49 22.31 9.42 0.97
C ALA A 49 20.97 9.33 1.72
N PHE A 50 20.99 9.15 3.05
CA PHE A 50 19.76 9.14 3.86
C PHE A 50 19.06 10.49 3.95
N ASN A 51 19.81 11.61 3.87
CA ASN A 51 19.22 12.96 3.87
C ASN A 51 18.42 13.32 2.60
N TYR A 52 18.46 12.47 1.56
CA TYR A 52 17.71 12.68 0.31
C TYR A 52 16.50 11.74 0.17
N LEU A 53 16.24 10.90 1.18
CA LEU A 53 15.13 9.97 1.14
C LEU A 53 13.85 10.65 1.62
N GLU A 54 12.77 10.49 0.86
CA GLU A 54 11.44 11.01 1.18
C GLU A 54 10.44 9.85 1.28
N GLY A 55 9.70 9.81 2.38
CA GLY A 55 8.57 8.89 2.55
C GLY A 55 7.49 9.10 1.48
N PRO A 56 6.64 8.09 1.25
CA PRO A 56 5.55 8.24 0.29
C PRO A 56 4.54 9.28 0.80
N ARG A 57 4.00 10.08 -0.12
CA ARG A 57 2.88 11.00 0.11
C ARG A 57 1.89 10.92 -1.05
N PHE A 58 0.60 10.87 -0.76
CA PHE A 58 -0.41 10.84 -1.82
C PHE A 58 -0.44 12.17 -2.59
N THR A 59 -0.31 12.10 -3.91
CA THR A 59 -0.60 13.21 -4.82
C THR A 59 -2.05 13.18 -5.28
N TYR A 60 -2.59 11.96 -5.44
CA TYR A 60 -4.01 11.75 -5.68
C TYR A 60 -4.47 10.60 -4.79
N GLU A 61 -5.32 10.93 -3.84
CA GLU A 61 -5.95 9.94 -2.97
C GLU A 61 -7.38 9.69 -3.46
N PRO A 62 -7.83 8.43 -3.56
CA PRO A 62 -9.20 8.14 -3.91
C PRO A 62 -10.21 8.77 -2.93
N PRO A 63 -11.44 9.04 -3.38
CA PRO A 63 -12.49 9.55 -2.50
C PRO A 63 -12.79 8.51 -1.41
N GLY A 64 -12.73 8.94 -0.15
CA GLY A 64 -13.20 8.10 0.96
C GLY A 64 -14.72 8.00 0.95
N GLY A 65 -15.25 6.90 1.49
CA GLY A 65 -16.69 6.69 1.65
C GLY A 65 -17.28 5.74 0.62
N ILE A 66 -18.59 5.82 0.41
CA ILE A 66 -19.33 4.91 -0.46
C ILE A 66 -19.29 5.42 -1.90
N VAL A 67 -18.92 4.53 -2.81
CA VAL A 67 -18.90 4.79 -4.24
C VAL A 67 -19.81 3.79 -4.92
N HIS A 68 -20.88 4.31 -5.52
CA HIS A 68 -21.83 3.54 -6.30
C HIS A 68 -21.42 3.54 -7.78
N TYR A 69 -21.57 2.40 -8.44
CA TYR A 69 -21.37 2.30 -9.88
C TYR A 69 -22.34 1.29 -10.51
N SER A 70 -22.59 1.46 -11.80
CA SER A 70 -23.46 0.58 -12.56
C SER A 70 -22.70 -0.66 -13.04
N ASN A 71 -23.35 -1.82 -12.98
CA ASN A 71 -22.82 -3.05 -13.54
C ASN A 71 -22.62 -2.98 -15.07
N ASP A 72 -23.33 -2.09 -15.77
CA ASP A 72 -23.23 -1.96 -17.24
C ASP A 72 -22.04 -1.12 -17.71
N THR A 73 -21.61 -0.14 -16.91
CA THR A 73 -20.48 0.76 -17.26
C THR A 73 -19.20 0.40 -16.52
N GLY A 74 -19.29 -0.13 -15.31
CA GLY A 74 -18.12 -0.30 -14.44
C GLY A 74 -17.65 1.03 -13.84
N ILE A 75 -16.43 1.03 -13.29
CA ILE A 75 -15.79 2.22 -12.71
C ILE A 75 -14.26 2.11 -12.73
N SER A 76 -13.58 3.25 -12.79
CA SER A 76 -12.12 3.34 -12.59
C SER A 76 -11.83 4.27 -11.43
N ILE A 77 -10.98 3.82 -10.50
CA ILE A 77 -10.55 4.60 -9.35
C ILE A 77 -9.05 4.81 -9.45
N HIS A 78 -8.62 6.08 -9.45
CA HIS A 78 -7.21 6.44 -9.54
C HIS A 78 -6.55 6.60 -8.17
N CYS A 79 -5.25 6.34 -8.10
CA CYS A 79 -4.41 6.62 -6.95
C CYS A 79 -2.98 6.93 -7.41
N SER A 80 -2.34 7.95 -6.85
CA SER A 80 -0.93 8.25 -7.10
C SER A 80 -0.23 8.82 -5.85
N ALA A 81 1.06 8.54 -5.75
CA ALA A 81 1.91 9.05 -4.69
C ALA A 81 3.29 9.47 -5.20
N THR A 82 3.96 10.32 -4.44
CA THR A 82 5.33 10.77 -4.66
C THR A 82 6.20 10.42 -3.46
N GLY A 83 7.52 10.39 -3.66
CA GLY A 83 8.51 10.01 -2.66
C GLY A 83 9.84 9.70 -3.33
N LEU A 84 10.91 9.58 -2.53
CA LEU A 84 12.26 9.30 -2.99
C LEU A 84 12.84 8.15 -2.14
N PRO A 85 12.99 6.93 -2.70
CA PRO A 85 12.70 6.51 -4.07
C PRO A 85 11.20 6.54 -4.41
N LYS A 86 10.89 6.57 -5.72
CA LYS A 86 9.50 6.62 -6.22
C LYS A 86 8.69 5.44 -5.65
N PRO A 87 7.54 5.70 -5.00
CA PRO A 87 6.76 4.64 -4.37
C PRO A 87 6.08 3.74 -5.40
N GLN A 88 5.95 2.47 -5.06
CA GLN A 88 5.12 1.49 -5.75
C GLN A 88 3.68 1.62 -5.27
N ILE A 89 2.74 1.61 -6.21
CA ILE A 89 1.30 1.71 -5.93
C ILE A 89 0.64 0.36 -6.15
N PHE A 90 -0.19 -0.06 -5.19
CA PHE A 90 -1.00 -1.27 -5.30
C PHE A 90 -2.28 -1.13 -4.47
N TRP A 91 -3.24 -2.03 -4.71
CA TRP A 91 -4.53 -2.01 -4.04
C TRP A 91 -4.67 -3.19 -3.09
N ILE A 92 -5.45 -3.02 -2.02
CA ILE A 92 -5.80 -4.06 -1.05
C ILE A 92 -7.31 -4.05 -0.79
N VAL A 93 -7.86 -5.19 -0.38
CA VAL A 93 -9.24 -5.30 0.12
C VAL A 93 -9.19 -5.22 1.64
N SER A 94 -9.89 -4.26 2.25
CA SER A 94 -9.84 -4.07 3.72
C SER A 94 -10.54 -5.16 4.54
N ALA A 95 -11.14 -6.17 3.90
CA ALA A 95 -11.70 -7.33 4.59
C ALA A 95 -10.60 -8.30 5.08
N SER A 96 -9.40 -8.26 4.49
CA SER A 96 -8.24 -9.00 4.98
C SER A 96 -7.39 -8.10 5.88
N VAL A 97 -7.16 -8.56 7.12
CA VAL A 97 -6.38 -7.87 8.16
C VAL A 97 -4.88 -7.82 7.82
N ALA A 98 -4.44 -8.59 6.81
CA ALA A 98 -3.04 -8.72 6.45
C ALA A 98 -2.72 -7.95 5.16
N LEU A 99 -1.73 -7.05 5.22
CA LEU A 99 -1.15 -6.34 4.06
C LEU A 99 -0.53 -7.28 2.99
N THR A 100 -0.48 -8.58 3.28
CA THR A 100 -0.05 -9.64 2.36
C THR A 100 -1.07 -9.95 1.28
N ASP A 101 -2.35 -9.57 1.46
CA ASP A 101 -3.40 -9.79 0.47
C ASP A 101 -3.46 -8.61 -0.50
N ARG A 102 -2.34 -8.41 -1.22
CA ARG A 102 -2.29 -7.46 -2.33
C ARG A 102 -3.33 -7.92 -3.35
N VAL A 103 -4.15 -7.00 -3.84
CA VAL A 103 -4.90 -7.17 -5.08
C VAL A 103 -3.90 -7.16 -6.23
N ALA A 104 -3.07 -8.19 -6.29
CA ALA A 104 -2.13 -8.45 -7.36
C ALA A 104 -2.80 -9.30 -8.46
N THR A 105 -3.82 -10.09 -8.08
CA THR A 105 -4.51 -10.97 -9.00
C THR A 105 -5.55 -10.17 -9.81
N LYS A 106 -5.18 -9.86 -11.05
CA LYS A 106 -6.12 -9.49 -12.10
C LYS A 106 -7.15 -10.62 -12.23
N ILE A 107 -8.42 -10.30 -12.01
CA ILE A 107 -9.52 -11.22 -12.27
C ILE A 107 -10.13 -10.78 -13.59
N ALA A 108 -9.90 -11.58 -14.64
CA ALA A 108 -10.31 -11.24 -15.99
C ALA A 108 -11.79 -10.84 -16.04
N ARG A 109 -12.06 -9.67 -16.64
CA ARG A 109 -13.40 -9.07 -16.80
C ARG A 109 -14.15 -8.67 -15.51
N LEU A 110 -13.47 -8.62 -14.36
CA LEU A 110 -14.08 -8.21 -13.09
C LEU A 110 -13.28 -7.08 -12.43
N ARG A 111 -11.97 -7.28 -12.23
CA ARG A 111 -11.11 -6.33 -11.52
C ARG A 111 -9.69 -6.37 -12.05
N GLU A 112 -9.15 -5.20 -12.39
CA GLU A 112 -7.81 -5.06 -12.96
C GLU A 112 -7.06 -3.84 -12.36
N PRO A 113 -6.01 -4.06 -11.55
CA PRO A 113 -5.09 -3.00 -11.18
C PRO A 113 -4.17 -2.66 -12.36
N LEU A 114 -3.95 -1.36 -12.58
CA LEU A 114 -3.11 -0.82 -13.66
C LEU A 114 -1.77 -0.30 -13.12
N MET A 115 -0.76 -0.27 -13.99
CA MET A 115 0.59 0.23 -13.65
C MET A 115 0.61 1.73 -13.32
N ASN A 116 -0.40 2.50 -13.75
CA ASN A 116 -0.53 3.91 -13.41
C ASN A 116 -1.10 4.16 -12.00
N GLY A 117 -1.37 3.09 -11.23
CA GLY A 117 -1.94 3.16 -9.89
C GLY A 117 -3.47 3.17 -9.83
N SER A 118 -4.16 3.18 -10.98
CA SER A 118 -5.61 3.02 -11.02
C SER A 118 -6.04 1.55 -10.84
N ILE A 119 -7.27 1.34 -10.39
CA ILE A 119 -7.94 0.05 -10.42
C ILE A 119 -9.25 0.17 -11.20
N ILE A 120 -9.45 -0.76 -12.14
CA ILE A 120 -10.65 -0.82 -12.98
C ILE A 120 -11.53 -1.96 -12.51
N PHE A 121 -12.82 -1.67 -12.39
CA PHE A 121 -13.90 -2.62 -12.24
C PHE A 121 -14.69 -2.62 -13.54
N ALA A 122 -14.60 -3.70 -14.30
CA ALA A 122 -15.24 -3.80 -15.60
C ALA A 122 -16.76 -3.96 -15.46
N ALA A 123 -17.47 -3.68 -16.55
CA ALA A 123 -18.87 -4.03 -16.65
C ALA A 123 -19.07 -5.55 -16.53
N PHE A 124 -20.16 -5.97 -15.90
CA PHE A 124 -20.46 -7.36 -15.62
C PHE A 124 -21.97 -7.64 -15.71
N ALA A 125 -22.33 -8.86 -16.15
CA ALA A 125 -23.70 -9.33 -16.16
C ALA A 125 -24.18 -9.62 -14.72
N ALA A 126 -25.47 -9.50 -14.43
CA ALA A 126 -26.01 -9.76 -13.10
C ALA A 126 -25.60 -11.14 -12.53
N SER A 127 -25.51 -12.17 -13.38
CA SER A 127 -25.04 -13.52 -13.01
C SER A 127 -23.56 -13.60 -12.60
N ALA A 128 -22.74 -12.62 -12.98
CA ALA A 128 -21.33 -12.51 -12.62
C ALA A 128 -21.11 -11.64 -11.36
N TYR A 129 -22.19 -11.22 -10.69
CA TYR A 129 -22.07 -10.44 -9.46
C TYR A 129 -21.33 -11.22 -8.38
N ARG A 130 -20.33 -10.58 -7.78
CA ARG A 130 -19.48 -11.13 -6.74
C ARG A 130 -19.36 -10.15 -5.59
N GLN A 131 -19.89 -10.49 -4.42
CA GLN A 131 -19.90 -9.59 -3.26
C GLN A 131 -18.49 -9.18 -2.83
N ASP A 132 -17.53 -10.11 -2.89
CA ASP A 132 -16.12 -9.89 -2.56
C ASP A 132 -15.40 -8.92 -3.53
N ILE A 133 -15.97 -8.67 -4.72
CA ILE A 133 -15.41 -7.77 -5.73
C ILE A 133 -16.23 -6.48 -5.82
N HIS A 134 -17.53 -6.62 -6.04
CA HIS A 134 -18.46 -5.55 -6.39
C HIS A 134 -19.11 -4.87 -5.19
N SER A 135 -18.97 -5.45 -3.99
CA SER A 135 -19.49 -4.90 -2.73
C SER A 135 -18.46 -5.05 -1.61
N ALA A 136 -17.27 -4.51 -1.84
CA ALA A 136 -16.13 -4.63 -0.95
C ALA A 136 -15.47 -3.27 -0.67
N THR A 137 -14.63 -3.24 0.36
CA THR A 137 -13.86 -2.05 0.72
C THR A 137 -12.44 -2.14 0.17
N TYR A 138 -12.04 -1.16 -0.62
CA TYR A 138 -10.73 -1.07 -1.22
C TYR A 138 -9.91 0.07 -0.61
N ARG A 139 -8.60 -0.13 -0.53
CA ARG A 139 -7.63 0.91 -0.18
C ARG A 139 -6.45 0.87 -1.13
N CYS A 140 -5.94 2.04 -1.47
CA CYS A 140 -4.68 2.18 -2.17
C CYS A 140 -3.53 2.19 -1.16
N VAL A 141 -2.43 1.54 -1.51
CA VAL A 141 -1.20 1.51 -0.72
C VAL A 141 -0.08 2.06 -1.58
N ALA A 142 0.71 2.98 -1.00
CA ALA A 142 1.94 3.49 -1.59
C ALA A 142 3.11 3.13 -0.68
N GLU A 143 4.12 2.46 -1.25
CA GLU A 143 5.24 1.90 -0.51
C GLU A 143 6.57 2.26 -1.17
N ASN A 144 7.54 2.70 -0.37
CA ASN A 144 8.95 2.79 -0.76
C ASN A 144 9.85 2.31 0.38
N THR A 145 11.17 2.41 0.21
CA THR A 145 12.16 1.96 1.20
C THR A 145 12.14 2.76 2.51
N VAL A 146 11.50 3.93 2.52
CA VAL A 146 11.40 4.81 3.70
C VAL A 146 10.15 4.49 4.51
N GLY A 147 9.06 4.11 3.84
CA GLY A 147 7.83 3.77 4.53
C GLY A 147 6.67 3.38 3.62
N LEU A 148 5.51 3.23 4.25
CA LEU A 148 4.27 2.78 3.64
C LEU A 148 3.11 3.64 4.14
N ILE A 149 2.25 4.09 3.23
CA ILE A 149 1.01 4.82 3.54
C ILE A 149 -0.19 4.13 2.89
N ILE A 150 -1.35 4.26 3.53
CA ILE A 150 -2.61 3.63 3.11
C ILE A 150 -3.66 4.72 2.97
N SER A 151 -4.42 4.69 1.87
CA SER A 151 -5.48 5.67 1.63
C SER A 151 -6.69 5.49 2.55
N ARG A 152 -7.58 6.47 2.49
CA ARG A 152 -8.99 6.37 2.90
C ARG A 152 -9.65 5.14 2.28
N ALA A 153 -10.62 4.60 3.01
CA ALA A 153 -11.41 3.44 2.59
C ALA A 153 -12.43 3.83 1.51
N VAL A 154 -12.44 3.11 0.41
CA VAL A 154 -13.43 3.22 -0.65
C VAL A 154 -14.39 2.03 -0.53
N HIS A 155 -15.63 2.27 -0.14
CA HIS A 155 -16.68 1.26 -0.05
C HIS A 155 -17.39 1.17 -1.41
N LEU A 156 -16.98 0.22 -2.25
CA LEU A 156 -17.61 0.01 -3.55
C LEU A 156 -18.96 -0.68 -3.38
N ARG A 157 -19.96 -0.23 -4.15
CA ARG A 157 -21.27 -0.84 -4.26
C ARG A 157 -21.73 -0.81 -5.72
N ALA A 158 -21.65 -1.95 -6.39
CA ALA A 158 -22.28 -2.10 -7.68
C ALA A 158 -23.79 -2.28 -7.53
N GLY A 159 -24.56 -1.65 -8.40
CA GLY A 159 -26.00 -1.86 -8.52
C GLY A 159 -26.43 -1.75 -9.96
N GLU A 160 -27.59 -2.31 -10.28
CA GLU A 160 -28.28 -1.95 -11.50
C GLU A 160 -28.66 -0.47 -11.39
N CYS A 161 -28.45 0.28 -12.47
CA CYS A 161 -28.90 1.66 -12.57
C CYS A 161 -30.44 1.66 -12.73
N GLN A 162 -31.15 1.27 -11.67
CA GLN A 162 -32.60 1.29 -11.63
C GLN A 162 -33.07 2.74 -11.43
N SER A 163 -34.04 3.12 -12.25
CA SER A 163 -34.47 4.48 -12.59
C SER A 163 -35.04 5.33 -11.45
N SER A 164 -34.89 4.96 -10.18
CA SER A 164 -35.51 5.66 -9.05
C SER A 164 -34.57 6.55 -8.22
N ALA A 165 -33.25 6.53 -8.47
CA ALA A 165 -32.33 7.47 -7.78
C ALA A 165 -31.11 7.95 -8.59
N PHE A 166 -30.83 7.37 -9.77
CA PHE A 166 -29.67 7.71 -10.58
C PHE A 166 -30.04 8.49 -11.85
N LEU A 167 -30.65 9.67 -11.69
CA LEU A 167 -31.13 10.46 -12.84
C LEU A 167 -30.03 11.12 -13.70
N ALA A 168 -28.74 10.92 -13.42
CA ALA A 168 -27.67 11.61 -14.15
C ALA A 168 -26.62 10.70 -14.84
N SER A 169 -26.73 9.37 -14.79
CA SER A 169 -25.66 8.49 -15.31
C SER A 169 -26.11 7.24 -16.06
N CYS A 170 -27.38 7.19 -16.48
CA CYS A 170 -27.91 6.05 -17.23
C CYS A 170 -28.07 6.40 -18.73
N PRO A 171 -27.05 6.17 -19.59
CA PRO A 171 -27.16 6.49 -21.02
C PRO A 171 -28.14 5.59 -21.78
N ARG A 172 -28.49 4.41 -21.23
CA ARG A 172 -29.31 3.42 -21.94
C ARG A 172 -30.82 3.65 -21.85
N LEU A 173 -31.29 4.42 -20.87
CA LEU A 173 -32.73 4.72 -20.71
C LEU A 173 -33.23 5.77 -21.71
N VAL A 174 -32.34 6.61 -22.26
CA VAL A 174 -32.74 7.62 -23.27
C VAL A 174 -33.02 6.97 -24.65
N LEU A 175 -32.36 5.87 -24.98
CA LEU A 175 -32.47 5.21 -26.30
C LEU A 175 -33.76 4.39 -26.50
N VAL A 176 -34.35 3.86 -25.43
CA VAL A 176 -35.60 3.07 -25.54
C VAL A 176 -36.81 3.97 -25.80
N SER A 177 -36.76 5.24 -25.36
CA SER A 177 -37.90 6.14 -25.49
C SER A 177 -38.07 6.75 -26.89
N VAL A 178 -36.99 6.87 -27.68
CA VAL A 178 -37.06 7.46 -29.03
C VAL A 178 -37.48 6.48 -30.13
N HIS A 179 -37.31 5.16 -29.93
CA HIS A 179 -37.76 4.18 -30.93
C HIS A 179 -39.23 3.75 -30.78
N LEU A 180 -39.83 3.89 -29.59
CA LEU A 180 -41.24 3.56 -29.36
C LEU A 180 -42.21 4.69 -29.73
N PHE A 181 -41.74 5.95 -29.75
CA PHE A 181 -42.58 7.09 -30.17
C PHE A 181 -42.84 7.12 -31.69
N SER A 182 -41.88 6.71 -32.53
CA SER A 182 -42.07 6.70 -34.00
C SER A 182 -42.97 5.57 -34.52
N LEU A 183 -43.26 4.54 -33.72
CA LEU A 183 -44.19 3.47 -34.09
C LEU A 183 -45.65 3.77 -33.71
N PHE A 184 -45.89 4.73 -32.81
CA PHE A 184 -47.25 5.12 -32.40
C PHE A 184 -47.88 6.20 -33.28
N ASP A 185 -47.11 6.87 -34.14
CA ASP A 185 -47.60 7.94 -35.04
C ASP A 185 -47.97 7.45 -36.46
N GLN A 186 -47.94 6.13 -36.70
CA GLN A 186 -48.42 5.51 -37.95
C GLN A 186 -49.73 4.71 -37.79
N LEU A 187 -50.37 4.77 -36.62
CA LEU A 187 -51.65 4.11 -36.35
C LEU A 187 -52.77 5.09 -35.94
N ARG A 188 -52.72 6.32 -36.46
CA ARG A 188 -53.83 7.28 -36.32
C ARG A 188 -54.25 7.88 -37.65
#